data_AF-A0A920PNX6-F1
#
_entry.id   AF-A0A920PNX6-F1
#
_cell.length_a   1.000
_cell.length_b   1.000
_cell.length_c   1.000
_cell.angle_alpha   90.00
_cell.angle_beta   90.00
_cell.angle_gamma   90.00
#
_symmetry.space_group_name_H-M   'P 1'
#
loop_
_entity.id
_entity.type
_entity.pdbx_description
1 polymer ?
#
loop_
_entity_poly.entity_id
_entity_poly.type
_entity_poly.pdbx_seq_one_letter_code
_entity_poly.pdbx_strand_id
1 'polypeptide(L)'
;MFEIFVCSPRVEAIHLRGGRVARGGIRWSDRPEDFRTEVLGLVKAQMVKNAVIVPVGSKGGFIVKQMPDGDRGDSSDEEAVACLPDIHAADCSISPITSRVIP
;
A
#
# COMPACT_ATOMS: atom_id res chain seq x y z
N MET A 1 -0.97 0.26 -16.66
CA MET A 1 -1.37 0.80 -15.33
C MET A 1 -0.47 0.09 -14.36
N PHE A 2 0.27 0.78 -13.49
CA PHE A 2 1.30 0.08 -12.72
C PHE A 2 0.73 -0.43 -11.41
N GLU A 3 0.80 -1.74 -11.21
CA GLU A 3 0.57 -2.37 -9.92
C GLU A 3 1.90 -2.76 -9.30
N ILE A 4 2.12 -2.32 -8.06
CA ILE A 4 3.29 -2.68 -7.28
C ILE A 4 2.79 -3.50 -6.11
N PHE A 5 3.17 -4.75 -6.11
CA PHE A 5 2.91 -5.65 -5.00
C PHE A 5 4.19 -5.85 -4.19
N VAL A 6 4.11 -5.68 -2.87
CA VAL A 6 5.22 -5.88 -1.93
C VAL A 6 4.89 -7.05 -1.04
N CYS A 7 5.76 -8.07 -1.03
CA CYS A 7 5.64 -9.19 -0.11
C CYS A 7 6.92 -9.31 0.72
N SER A 8 6.79 -9.10 2.02
CA SER A 8 7.84 -9.34 3.00
C SER A 8 7.31 -10.20 4.16
N PRO A 9 8.19 -10.70 5.05
CA PRO A 9 7.77 -11.42 6.25
C PRO A 9 6.92 -10.57 7.20
N ARG A 10 7.15 -9.24 7.24
CA ARG A 10 6.49 -8.32 8.17
C ARG A 10 5.29 -7.60 7.57
N VAL A 11 5.32 -7.30 6.27
CA VAL A 11 4.30 -6.49 5.57
C VAL A 11 3.90 -7.11 4.22
N GLU A 12 2.60 -7.04 3.91
CA GLU A 12 2.07 -7.18 2.55
C GLU A 12 1.50 -5.83 2.10
N ALA A 13 1.89 -5.33 0.93
CA ALA A 13 1.39 -4.05 0.43
C ALA A 13 1.03 -4.11 -1.06
N ILE A 14 0.06 -3.30 -1.44
CA ILE A 14 -0.34 -3.06 -2.82
C ILE A 14 -0.33 -1.56 -3.07
N HIS A 15 0.26 -1.13 -4.17
CA HIS A 15 0.19 0.25 -4.62
C HIS A 15 -0.13 0.30 -6.10
N LEU A 16 -1.27 0.91 -6.41
CA LEU A 16 -1.73 1.12 -7.79
C LEU A 16 -1.40 2.55 -8.21
N ARG A 17 -0.74 2.71 -9.37
CA ARG A 17 -0.39 3.99 -9.99
C ARG A 17 -1.00 4.08 -11.40
N GLY A 18 -1.71 5.17 -11.68
CA GLY A 18 -2.31 5.43 -12.99
C GLY A 18 -1.31 5.85 -14.09
N GLY A 19 -0.07 6.18 -13.75
CA GLY A 19 0.95 6.64 -14.70
C GLY A 19 2.35 6.66 -14.10
N ARG A 20 3.34 7.14 -14.88
CA ARG A 20 4.76 7.23 -14.45
C ARG A 20 4.97 8.15 -13.25
N VAL A 21 4.18 9.21 -13.14
CA VAL A 21 4.15 10.11 -11.99
C VAL A 21 2.71 10.13 -11.48
N ALA A 22 2.52 9.71 -10.24
CA ALA A 22 1.20 9.64 -9.62
C ALA A 22 1.33 10.00 -8.13
N ARG A 23 0.38 10.79 -7.61
CA ARG A 23 0.31 11.14 -6.19
C ARG A 23 -0.88 10.44 -5.53
N GLY A 24 -0.67 10.00 -4.30
CA GLY A 24 -1.61 9.19 -3.58
C GLY A 24 -1.11 8.80 -2.20
N GLY A 25 -2.04 8.57 -1.28
CA GLY A 25 -1.73 8.08 0.06
C GLY A 25 -1.74 6.55 0.12
N ILE A 26 -0.93 6.01 1.04
CA ILE A 26 -0.95 4.61 1.45
C ILE A 26 -1.80 4.51 2.72
N ARG A 27 -2.67 3.50 2.81
CA ARG A 27 -3.51 3.26 4.00
C ARG A 27 -3.18 1.91 4.63
N TRP A 28 -2.92 1.89 5.92
CA TRP A 28 -2.86 0.65 6.69
C TRP A 28 -4.27 0.06 6.86
N SER A 29 -4.39 -1.26 6.78
CA SER A 29 -5.60 -2.02 7.12
C SER A 29 -5.26 -3.11 8.13
N ASP A 30 -6.19 -3.36 9.05
CA ASP A 30 -6.12 -4.38 10.09
C ASP A 30 -6.83 -5.69 9.67
N ARG A 31 -7.32 -5.78 8.42
CA ARG A 31 -8.13 -6.89 7.89
C ARG A 31 -7.37 -7.67 6.82
N PRO A 32 -6.56 -8.68 7.18
CA PRO A 32 -5.71 -9.37 6.23
C PRO A 32 -6.48 -10.13 5.14
N GLU A 33 -7.66 -10.70 5.45
CA GLU A 33 -8.46 -11.47 4.50
C GLU A 33 -9.12 -10.63 3.39
N ASP A 34 -9.53 -9.40 3.68
CA ASP A 34 -10.28 -8.53 2.75
C ASP A 34 -9.48 -7.33 2.23
N PHE A 35 -8.26 -7.14 2.70
CA PHE A 35 -7.43 -5.98 2.40
C PHE A 35 -7.25 -5.71 0.90
N ARG A 36 -7.07 -6.77 0.07
CA ARG A 36 -6.94 -6.61 -1.38
C ARG A 36 -8.21 -6.01 -2.00
N THR A 37 -9.39 -6.46 -1.55
CA THR A 37 -10.69 -5.99 -2.02
C THR A 37 -10.98 -4.58 -1.52
N GLU A 38 -10.58 -4.26 -0.29
CA GLU A 38 -10.68 -2.92 0.29
C GLU A 38 -9.83 -1.92 -0.51
N VAL A 39 -8.56 -2.24 -0.79
CA VAL A 39 -7.67 -1.39 -1.60
C VAL A 39 -8.21 -1.23 -3.01
N LEU A 40 -8.69 -2.30 -3.64
CA LEU A 40 -9.32 -2.22 -4.97
C LEU A 40 -10.53 -1.27 -4.96
N GLY A 41 -11.38 -1.33 -3.93
CA GLY A 41 -12.51 -0.43 -3.73
C GLY A 41 -12.08 1.02 -3.54
N LEU A 42 -11.03 1.25 -2.73
CA LEU A 42 -10.45 2.58 -2.50
C LEU A 42 -9.85 3.17 -3.78
N VAL A 43 -9.20 2.36 -4.61
CA VAL A 43 -8.61 2.80 -5.88
C VAL A 43 -9.72 3.13 -6.88
N LYS A 44 -10.75 2.28 -7.02
CA LYS A 44 -11.92 2.55 -7.87
C LYS A 44 -12.63 3.84 -7.47
N ALA A 45 -12.84 4.06 -6.17
CA ALA A 45 -13.43 5.29 -5.66
C ALA A 45 -12.54 6.52 -5.93
N GLN A 46 -11.21 6.38 -5.81
CA GLN A 46 -10.26 7.45 -6.08
C GLN A 46 -10.21 7.81 -7.58
N MET A 47 -10.33 6.82 -8.46
CA MET A 47 -10.38 7.05 -9.91
C MET A 47 -11.62 7.87 -10.30
N VAL A 48 -12.77 7.62 -9.66
CA VAL A 48 -14.00 8.39 -9.93
C VAL A 48 -13.93 9.79 -9.32
N LYS A 49 -13.40 9.92 -8.10
CA LYS A 49 -13.42 11.19 -7.36
C LYS A 49 -12.34 12.18 -7.78
N ASN A 50 -11.18 11.71 -8.22
CA ASN A 50 -10.04 12.59 -8.57
C ASN A 50 -9.87 12.83 -10.07
N ALA A 51 -10.75 12.29 -10.93
CA ALA A 51 -10.66 12.42 -12.39
C ALA A 51 -10.57 13.87 -12.89
N VAL A 52 -11.07 14.84 -12.11
CA VAL A 52 -11.06 16.27 -12.44
C VAL A 52 -9.78 16.99 -11.99
N ILE A 53 -9.06 16.49 -10.96
CA ILE A 53 -7.97 17.25 -10.31
C ILE A 53 -6.58 16.71 -10.70
N VAL A 54 -6.42 15.39 -10.84
CA VAL A 54 -5.16 14.78 -11.30
C VAL A 54 -5.51 13.63 -12.23
N PRO A 55 -5.16 13.70 -13.54
CA PRO A 55 -5.52 12.65 -14.50
C PRO A 55 -4.85 11.29 -14.21
N VAL A 56 -3.83 11.29 -13.34
CA VAL A 56 -3.06 10.10 -12.90
C VAL A 56 -2.91 10.09 -11.38
N GLY A 57 -3.83 9.41 -10.69
CA GLY A 57 -3.75 9.20 -9.23
C GLY A 57 -2.97 7.94 -8.85
N SER A 58 -2.55 7.85 -7.59
CA SER A 58 -2.14 6.59 -6.99
C SER A 58 -2.92 6.32 -5.70
N LYS A 59 -3.00 5.05 -5.31
CA LYS A 59 -3.56 4.64 -4.03
C LYS A 59 -2.91 3.33 -3.64
N GLY A 60 -2.41 3.28 -2.43
CA GLY A 60 -1.84 2.06 -1.87
C GLY A 60 -2.51 1.69 -0.57
N GLY A 61 -2.30 0.45 -0.17
CA GLY A 61 -2.53 0.03 1.19
C GLY A 61 -1.56 -1.06 1.59
N PHE A 62 -1.58 -1.42 2.87
CA PHE A 62 -0.79 -2.52 3.40
C PHE A 62 -1.40 -3.13 4.65
N ILE A 63 -0.95 -4.34 4.95
CA ILE A 63 -1.23 -5.09 6.18
C ILE A 63 0.09 -5.47 6.85
N VAL A 64 0.11 -5.47 8.17
CA VAL A 64 1.22 -5.98 8.98
C VAL A 64 0.91 -7.44 9.29
N LYS A 65 1.79 -8.36 8.89
CA LYS A 65 1.64 -9.82 9.07
C LYS A 65 2.06 -10.27 10.47
N GLN A 66 3.06 -9.62 11.03
CA GLN A 66 3.58 -9.88 12.37
C GLN A 66 3.18 -8.71 13.26
N MET A 67 1.99 -8.82 13.86
CA MET A 67 1.56 -7.85 14.84
C MET A 67 2.26 -8.18 16.17
N PRO A 68 2.86 -7.20 16.87
CA PRO A 68 3.44 -7.46 18.18
C PRO A 68 2.35 -7.98 19.14
N ASP A 69 2.68 -9.01 19.92
CA ASP A 69 1.82 -9.55 20.99
C ASP A 69 1.71 -8.51 22.12
N GLY A 70 0.90 -7.47 21.91
CA GLY A 70 0.71 -6.36 22.82
C GLY A 70 -0.63 -5.66 22.58
N ASP A 71 -1.09 -4.90 23.57
CA ASP A 71 -2.38 -4.22 23.52
C ASP A 71 -2.55 -3.44 22.20
N ARG A 72 -3.71 -3.66 21.57
CA ARG A 72 -4.12 -3.05 20.30
C ARG A 72 -4.16 -1.52 20.49
N GLY A 73 -3.16 -0.82 19.95
CA GLY A 73 -2.95 0.61 20.17
C GLY A 73 -1.60 1.06 19.63
N ASP A 74 -0.85 1.86 20.40
CA ASP A 74 0.42 2.48 20.00
C ASP A 74 1.42 1.49 19.35
N SER A 75 1.56 0.29 19.90
CA SER A 75 2.47 -0.75 19.36
C SER A 75 2.14 -1.17 17.93
N SER A 76 0.86 -1.09 17.54
CA SER A 76 0.39 -1.43 16.19
C SER A 76 0.64 -0.30 15.20
N ASP A 77 0.46 0.95 15.65
CA ASP A 77 0.77 2.14 14.86
C ASP A 77 2.28 2.28 14.64
N GLU A 78 3.10 2.00 15.66
CA GLU A 78 4.56 2.00 15.54
C GLU A 78 5.06 0.95 14.53
N GLU A 79 4.52 -0.26 14.58
CA GLU A 79 4.90 -1.31 13.62
C GLU A 79 4.43 -0.95 12.20
N ALA A 80 3.23 -0.37 12.05
CA ALA A 80 2.74 0.11 10.77
C ALA A 80 3.64 1.22 10.18
N VAL A 81 4.12 2.14 11.03
CA VAL A 81 5.08 3.19 10.64
C VAL A 81 6.44 2.59 10.30
N ALA A 82 6.89 1.57 11.05
CA ALA A 82 8.15 0.87 10.80
C ALA A 82 8.15 0.10 9.46
N CYS A 83 7.00 -0.35 8.98
CA CYS A 83 6.84 -1.01 7.68
C CYS A 83 6.68 -0.03 6.50
N LEU A 84 6.42 1.25 6.74
CA LEU A 84 6.23 2.24 5.67
C LEU A 84 7.45 2.44 4.75
N PRO A 85 8.71 2.44 5.25
CA PRO A 85 9.89 2.51 4.40
C PRO A 85 10.02 1.36 3.42
N ASP A 86 9.64 0.13 3.80
CA ASP A 86 9.69 -1.05 2.94
C ASP A 86 8.79 -0.89 1.71
N ILE A 87 7.60 -0.29 1.92
CA ILE A 87 6.64 0.00 0.87
C ILE A 87 7.16 1.12 -0.05
N HIS A 88 7.73 2.18 0.53
CA HIS A 88 8.34 3.27 -0.23
C HIS A 88 9.54 2.79 -1.08
N ALA A 89 10.39 1.93 -0.52
CA ALA A 89 11.55 1.39 -1.21
C ALA A 89 11.15 0.50 -2.39
N ALA A 90 10.06 -0.26 -2.25
CA ALA A 90 9.48 -1.03 -3.35
C ALA A 90 8.87 -0.12 -4.45
N ASP A 91 8.19 0.97 -4.06
CA ASP A 91 7.60 1.94 -5.00
C ASP A 91 8.68 2.67 -5.83
N CYS A 92 9.83 2.94 -5.21
CA CYS A 92 11.01 3.51 -5.87
C CYS A 92 11.87 2.48 -6.62
N SER A 93 11.53 1.18 -6.60
CA SER A 93 12.32 0.11 -7.25
C SER A 93 13.75 -0.07 -6.68
N ILE A 94 14.00 0.36 -5.44
CA ILE A 94 15.34 0.41 -4.82
C ILE A 94 15.56 -0.77 -3.84
N SER A 95 14.53 -1.58 -3.60
CA SER A 95 14.53 -2.57 -2.51
C SER A 95 14.98 -3.97 -2.93
N PRO A 96 15.70 -4.73 -2.05
CA PRO A 96 15.92 -6.16 -2.20
C PRO A 96 14.68 -7.02 -1.84
N ILE A 97 13.58 -6.40 -1.40
CA ILE A 97 12.31 -7.09 -1.07
C ILE A 97 11.65 -7.59 -2.36
N THR A 98 10.95 -8.73 -2.29
CA THR A 98 10.17 -9.30 -3.41
C THR A 98 9.04 -8.34 -3.79
N SER A 99 9.35 -7.33 -4.59
CA SER A 99 8.38 -6.41 -5.19
C SER A 99 8.16 -6.79 -6.65
N ARG A 100 6.93 -7.12 -7.01
CA ARG A 100 6.57 -7.39 -8.41
C ARG A 100 5.81 -6.21 -8.96
N VAL A 101 6.40 -5.55 -9.96
CA VAL A 101 5.72 -4.53 -10.75
C VAL A 101 5.00 -5.25 -11.89
N ILE A 102 3.67 -5.19 -11.91
CA ILE A 102 2.82 -5.76 -12.96
C ILE A 102 2.37 -4.59 -13.86
N PRO A 103 2.70 -4.58 -15.18
CA PRO A 103 2.40 -3.48 -16.10
C PRO A 103 0.93 -3.40 -16.58
#